data_AF-A0A6G0ZEU7-F1
#
_entry.id   AF-A0A6G0ZEU7-F1
#
_cell.length_a   1.000
_cell.length_b   1.000
_cell.length_c   1.000
_cell.angle_alpha   90.00
_cell.angle_beta   90.00
_cell.angle_gamma   90.00
#
_symmetry.space_group_name_H-M   'P 1'
#
loop_
_entity.id
_entity.type
_entity.pdbx_description
1 polymer ?
#
loop_
_entity_poly.entity_id
_entity_poly.type
_entity_poly.pdbx_seq_one_letter_code
_entity_poly.pdbx_strand_id
1 'polypeptide(L)' 'SSDLSRPNYFMFTNFKLDLKRDRFESIEDIKKAITNKQNSIPVETFQKAIEDWKTRSLRCIEVREDYFE' A
#
# COMPACT_ATOMS: atom_id res chain seq x y z
N SER A 1 -2.31 -9.06 12.23
CA SER A 1 -1.21 -8.09 12.35
C SER A 1 -1.31 -7.04 11.24
N SER A 2 -1.04 -5.77 11.55
CA SER A 2 -0.94 -4.66 10.58
C SER A 2 0.10 -4.95 9.50
N ASP A 3 1.18 -5.66 9.85
CA ASP A 3 2.32 -5.92 8.99
C ASP A 3 2.00 -6.89 7.86
N LEU A 4 0.95 -7.70 7.99
CA LEU A 4 0.49 -8.60 6.92
C LEU A 4 -0.58 -7.99 6.02
N SER A 5 -1.07 -6.80 6.37
CA SER A 5 -2.14 -6.12 5.64
C SER A 5 -1.59 -5.43 4.39
N ARG A 6 -1.98 -5.91 3.21
CA ARG A 6 -1.68 -5.28 1.90
C ARG A 6 -1.91 -3.77 1.88
N PRO A 7 -3.06 -3.25 2.37
CA PRO A 7 -3.26 -1.81 2.47
C PRO A 7 -2.15 -1.06 3.23
N ASN A 8 -1.58 -1.65 4.29
CA ASN A 8 -0.63 -0.98 5.15
C ASN A 8 0.76 -0.85 4.55
N TYR A 9 1.33 -1.95 4.03
CA TYR A 9 2.69 -1.90 3.47
C TYR A 9 2.72 -1.47 1.99
N PHE A 10 1.61 -1.60 1.26
CA PHE A 10 1.55 -1.27 -0.17
C PHE A 10 0.72 -0.01 -0.48
N MET A 11 -0.56 0.04 -0.10
CA MET A 11 -1.40 1.19 -0.49
C MET A 11 -0.96 2.48 0.21
N PHE A 12 -0.75 2.48 1.52
CA PHE A 12 -0.38 3.72 2.19
C PHE A 12 1.03 4.21 1.83
N THR A 13 1.93 3.31 1.43
CA THR A 13 3.26 3.69 0.92
C THR A 13 3.17 4.36 -0.45
N ASN A 14 2.35 3.82 -1.37
CA ASN A 14 2.33 4.30 -2.77
C ASN A 14 1.27 5.38 -3.05
N PHE A 15 0.17 5.41 -2.30
CA PHE A 15 -0.92 6.35 -2.52
C PHE A 15 -0.89 7.50 -1.52
N LYS A 16 -0.77 7.16 -0.22
CA LYS A 16 -0.94 8.14 0.85
C LYS A 16 0.26 9.06 1.01
N LEU A 17 1.47 8.65 0.66
CA LEU A 17 2.63 9.55 0.66
C LEU A 17 2.52 10.63 -0.42
N ASP A 18 2.09 10.24 -1.61
CA ASP A 18 2.06 11.15 -2.77
C ASP A 18 0.85 12.10 -2.74
N LEU A 19 -0.28 11.65 -2.18
CA LEU A 19 -1.46 12.49 -1.97
C LEU A 19 -1.41 13.24 -0.63
N LYS A 20 -0.31 13.10 0.13
CA LYS A 20 -0.16 13.72 1.44
C LYS A 20 -0.01 15.22 1.26
N ARG A 21 -0.82 15.99 1.99
CA ARG A 21 -0.82 17.48 2.00
C ARG A 21 -1.39 18.13 0.74
N ASP A 22 -1.93 17.36 -0.19
CA ASP A 22 -2.76 17.91 -1.26
C ASP A 22 -4.06 18.44 -0.66
N ARG A 23 -4.47 19.63 -1.10
CA ARG A 23 -5.77 20.20 -0.79
C ARG A 23 -6.73 19.88 -1.92
N PHE A 24 -7.83 19.24 -1.57
CA PHE A 24 -8.91 18.93 -2.50
C PHE A 24 -10.13 19.78 -2.13
N GLU A 25 -10.75 20.38 -3.13
CA GLU A 25 -11.91 21.27 -2.94
C GLU A 25 -13.22 20.47 -2.89
N SER A 26 -13.24 19.27 -3.48
CA SER A 26 -14.40 18.40 -3.53
C SER A 26 -14.05 16.90 -3.40
N ILE A 27 -15.08 16.09 -3.12
CA ILE A 27 -14.97 14.63 -3.11
C ILE A 27 -14.62 14.10 -4.51
N GLU A 28 -15.16 14.71 -5.56
CA GLU A 28 -14.85 14.36 -6.95
C GLU A 28 -13.37 14.57 -7.28
N ASP A 29 -12.75 15.63 -6.77
CA ASP A 29 -11.30 15.86 -6.93
C ASP A 29 -10.47 14.77 -6.25
N ILE A 30 -10.88 14.34 -5.04
CA ILE A 30 -10.25 13.24 -4.32
C ILE A 30 -10.35 11.94 -5.13
N LYS A 31 -11.55 11.58 -5.60
CA LYS A 31 -11.76 10.36 -6.40
C LYS A 31 -10.90 10.38 -7.67
N LYS A 32 -10.86 11.52 -8.36
CA LYS A 32 -10.07 11.69 -9.59
C LYS A 32 -8.58 11.57 -9.30
N ALA A 33 -8.07 12.21 -8.25
CA ALA A 33 -6.66 12.13 -7.87
C ALA A 33 -6.25 10.69 -7.50
N ILE A 34 -7.07 10.00 -6.69
CA ILE A 34 -6.84 8.60 -6.33
C ILE A 34 -6.85 7.70 -7.58
N THR A 35 -7.83 7.88 -8.47
CA THR A 35 -7.96 7.07 -9.70
C THR A 35 -6.77 7.28 -10.64
N ASN A 36 -6.38 8.54 -10.85
CA ASN A 36 -5.20 8.86 -11.65
C ASN A 36 -3.94 8.25 -11.06
N LYS A 37 -3.79 8.33 -9.73
CA LYS A 37 -2.64 7.73 -9.04
C LYS A 37 -2.64 6.21 -9.19
N GLN A 38 -3.78 5.56 -9.01
CA GLN A 38 -3.94 4.12 -9.20
C GLN A 38 -3.54 3.69 -10.60
N ASN A 39 -4.02 4.39 -11.63
CA ASN A 39 -3.72 4.09 -13.02
C ASN A 39 -2.26 4.37 -13.41
N SER A 40 -1.56 5.23 -12.66
CA SER A 40 -0.13 5.49 -12.86
C SER A 40 0.78 4.41 -12.31
N ILE A 41 0.26 3.51 -11.44
CA ILE A 41 1.07 2.45 -10.83
C ILE A 41 1.20 1.28 -11.82
N PRO A 42 2.43 0.89 -12.20
CA PRO A 42 2.65 -0.25 -13.08
C PRO A 42 2.14 -1.55 -12.46
N VAL A 43 1.64 -2.47 -13.31
CA VAL A 43 1.11 -3.78 -12.87
C VAL A 43 2.19 -4.59 -12.13
N GLU A 44 3.44 -4.46 -12.54
CA GLU A 44 4.60 -5.10 -11.93
C GLU A 44 4.76 -4.71 -10.45
N THR A 45 4.36 -3.49 -10.08
CA THR A 45 4.40 -3.02 -8.70
C THR A 45 3.35 -3.76 -7.85
N PHE A 46 2.18 -4.04 -8.40
CA PHE A 46 1.16 -4.86 -7.73
C PHE A 46 1.60 -6.32 -7.60
N GLN A 47 2.23 -6.87 -8.64
CA GLN A 47 2.79 -8.22 -8.60
C GLN A 47 3.87 -8.35 -7.53
N LYS A 48 4.80 -7.38 -7.48
CA LYS A 48 5.83 -7.32 -6.43
C LYS A 48 5.21 -7.27 -5.03
N ALA A 49 4.14 -6.50 -4.82
CA ALA A 49 3.46 -6.43 -3.53
C ALA A 49 2.85 -7.76 -3.07
N ILE A 50 2.49 -8.63 -4.02
CA ILE A 50 2.02 -10.00 -3.73
C ILE A 50 3.20 -10.90 -3.35
N GLU A 51 4.36 -10.77 -3.97
CA GLU A 51 5.55 -11.53 -3.58
C GLU A 51 6.10 -11.06 -2.21
N ASP A 52 6.10 -9.75 -1.97
CA ASP A 52 6.45 -9.18 -0.67
C ASP A 52 5.50 -9.67 0.43
N TRP A 53 4.21 -9.87 0.11
CA TRP A 53 3.24 -10.46 1.04
C TRP A 53 3.65 -11.86 1.50
N LYS A 54 4.06 -12.72 0.56
CA LYS A 54 4.50 -14.09 0.87
C LYS A 54 5.72 -14.07 1.78
N THR A 55 6.68 -13.20 1.48
CA THR A 55 7.89 -13.00 2.28
C THR A 55 7.56 -12.53 3.69
N ARG A 56 6.69 -11.53 3.84
CA ARG A 56 6.21 -11.04 5.14
C ARG A 56 5.45 -12.11 5.93
N SER A 57 4.67 -12.94 5.25
CA SER A 57 3.96 -14.05 5.88
C SER A 57 4.91 -15.10 6.45
N LEU A 58 5.98 -15.44 5.72
CA LEU A 58 7.04 -16.33 6.23
C LEU A 58 7.74 -15.72 7.44
N ARG A 59 8.09 -14.43 7.37
CA ARG A 59 8.74 -13.73 8.47
C ARG A 59 7.89 -13.70 9.74
N CYS A 60 6.57 -13.54 9.60
CA CYS A 60 5.63 -13.63 10.74
C CYS A 60 5.72 -14.97 11.48
N ILE A 61 5.94 -16.07 10.76
CA ILE A 61 6.11 -17.40 11.35
C ILE A 61 7.47 -17.49 12.06
N GLU A 62 8.53 -16.98 11.44
CA GLU A 62 9.90 -16.99 11.99
C GLU A 62 10.00 -16.22 13.31
N VAL A 63 9.31 -15.07 13.42
CA VAL A 63 9.28 -14.25 14.64
C VAL A 63 8.23 -14.69 15.65
N ARG A 64 7.61 -15.88 15.45
CA ARG A 64 6.58 -16.44 16.34
C ARG A 64 5.44 -15.46 16.60
N GLU A 65 4.95 -14.84 15.54
CA GLU A 65 3.80 -13.91 15.55
C GLU A 65 4.05 -12.56 16.25
N ASP A 66 5.30 -12.24 16.60
CA ASP A 66 5.68 -10.88 17.01
C ASP A 66 5.62 -9.89 15.83
N TYR A 67 5.61 -8.59 16.12
CA TYR A 67 5.62 -7.53 15.12
C TYR A 67 6.97 -7.45 14.41
N PHE A 68 6.96 -7.07 13.12
CA PHE A 68 8.17 -6.96 12.31
C PHE A 68 8.04 -5.88 11.24
N GLU A 69 9.13 -5.18 10.95
CA GLU A 69 9.22 -4.19 9.87
C GLU A 69 9.29 -4.84 8.48
#